data_AF-A0AAD5BGV8-F1
#
_entry.id   AF-A0AAD5BGV8-F1
#
_cell.length_a   1.000
_cell.length_b   1.000
_cell.length_c   1.000
_cell.angle_alpha   90.00
_cell.angle_beta   90.00
_cell.angle_gamma   90.00
#
_symmetry.space_group_name_H-M   'P 1'
#
loop_
_entity.id
_entity.type
_entity.pdbx_description
1 polymer ?
#
loop_
_entity_poly.entity_id
_entity_poly.type
_entity_poly.pdbx_seq_one_letter_code
_entity_poly.pdbx_strand_id
1 'polypeptide(L)'
;MSIELKYNNLGESGLKIAPLIVGCMSYGSKKWAEWVLEDEEEIFKILKKCYDLGLRTFDTADVYSNGVSEIVLGKFLKKYDIPRERVVILSKCFMPVDPREPGFNALRASNLTDKDFANSRGLSRKHIFDAVNASVERLGTYLDVLQIHRLDQTTPKKEIMRALNDVVDQGLTRYIGASSMKATEFAELQFIAEHNGWHKFISMQNYYNLIYREEEREMIPFCKSNDLSKVGIIPWSPIARGVLTRPVGKVSENKRQESDKTFARLGLDNLTDADKEIINRIEKVAKDHNESMAVIATAWVISKGCNPIVGLNSEKRVEDIIRATTVELSEDEFKYLEEPYKPKNALS
;
A
#
# COMPACT_ATOMS: atom_id res chain seq x y z
N MET A 1 -26.75 8.48 -6.23
CA MET A 1 -26.25 9.50 -5.28
C MET A 1 -24.74 9.57 -5.43
N SER A 2 -24.16 10.77 -5.60
CA SER A 2 -22.71 10.94 -5.61
C SER A 2 -22.18 10.93 -4.19
N ILE A 3 -21.28 10.01 -3.85
CA ILE A 3 -20.60 9.99 -2.55
C ILE A 3 -19.58 11.14 -2.54
N GLU A 4 -19.70 12.03 -1.55
CA GLU A 4 -18.71 13.08 -1.33
C GLU A 4 -17.60 12.55 -0.41
N LEU A 5 -16.36 12.58 -0.90
CA LEU A 5 -15.22 12.09 -0.13
C LEU A 5 -14.63 13.17 0.76
N LYS A 6 -14.50 12.89 2.05
CA LYS A 6 -13.79 13.75 3.00
C LYS A 6 -12.29 13.51 2.94
N TYR A 7 -11.55 14.45 2.37
CA TYR A 7 -10.09 14.41 2.33
C TYR A 7 -9.49 14.76 3.70
N ASN A 8 -8.40 14.09 4.07
CA ASN A 8 -7.67 14.32 5.31
C ASN A 8 -6.17 14.48 5.07
N ASN A 9 -5.48 15.12 6.01
CA ASN A 9 -4.03 15.25 5.98
C ASN A 9 -3.36 13.87 6.12
N LEU A 10 -2.32 13.62 5.33
CA LEU A 10 -1.45 12.47 5.49
C LEU A 10 -0.43 12.76 6.59
N GLY A 11 -0.71 12.24 7.79
CA GLY A 11 0.07 12.56 8.99
C GLY A 11 0.03 14.04 9.33
N GLU A 12 1.09 14.54 9.96
CA GLU A 12 1.31 15.94 10.27
C GLU A 12 1.94 16.68 9.08
N SER A 13 1.25 16.67 7.95
CA SER A 13 1.69 17.38 6.75
C SER A 13 0.54 18.16 6.11
N GLY A 14 0.86 19.13 5.25
CA GLY A 14 -0.13 19.84 4.44
C GLY A 14 -0.72 19.00 3.30
N LEU A 15 -0.17 17.81 3.03
CA LEU A 15 -0.62 16.94 1.95
C LEU A 15 -1.97 16.31 2.31
N LYS A 16 -3.00 16.58 1.51
CA LYS A 16 -4.33 15.98 1.67
C LYS A 16 -4.51 14.80 0.72
N ILE A 17 -5.08 13.72 1.23
CA ILE A 17 -5.39 12.51 0.47
C ILE A 17 -6.86 12.10 0.65
N ALA A 18 -7.35 11.27 -0.27
CA ALA A 18 -8.65 10.64 -0.15
C ALA A 18 -8.66 9.60 1.00
N PRO A 19 -9.84 9.26 1.56
CA PRO A 19 -9.96 8.23 2.62
C PRO A 19 -9.49 6.84 2.16
N LEU A 20 -9.48 6.58 0.85
CA LEU A 20 -8.95 5.37 0.24
C LEU A 20 -7.82 5.72 -0.73
N ILE A 21 -6.79 4.88 -0.78
CA ILE A 21 -5.69 4.98 -1.73
C ILE A 21 -5.83 3.88 -2.78
N VAL A 22 -5.68 4.22 -4.06
CA VAL A 22 -5.76 3.27 -5.17
C VAL A 22 -4.43 2.55 -5.31
N GLY A 23 -4.40 1.25 -5.00
CA GLY A 23 -3.21 0.41 -5.17
C GLY A 23 -3.04 -0.04 -6.62
N CYS A 24 -1.86 0.19 -7.19
CA CYS A 24 -1.53 -0.05 -8.60
C CYS A 24 -0.78 -1.36 -8.86
N MET A 25 -0.53 -2.19 -7.83
CA MET A 25 0.17 -3.49 -7.96
C MET A 25 -0.52 -4.45 -8.95
N SER A 26 -1.83 -4.29 -9.17
CA SER A 26 -2.62 -5.11 -10.11
C SER A 26 -2.46 -4.69 -11.58
N TYR A 27 -1.73 -3.61 -11.86
CA TYR A 27 -1.60 -3.04 -13.21
C TYR A 27 -0.17 -3.20 -13.71
N GLY A 28 -0.01 -3.75 -14.92
CA GLY A 28 1.29 -3.90 -15.56
C GLY A 28 1.35 -5.11 -16.47
N SER A 29 2.30 -6.03 -16.26
CA SER A 29 2.48 -7.17 -17.16
C SER A 29 2.16 -8.51 -16.51
N LYS A 30 1.46 -9.37 -17.25
CA LYS A 30 1.20 -10.76 -16.86
C LYS A 30 2.45 -11.61 -16.78
N LYS A 31 3.54 -11.20 -17.44
CA LYS A 31 4.86 -11.86 -17.32
C LYS A 31 5.39 -11.80 -15.89
N TRP A 32 5.05 -10.76 -15.13
CA TRP A 32 5.46 -10.61 -13.74
C TRP A 32 4.63 -11.47 -12.79
N ALA A 33 3.31 -11.50 -12.99
CA ALA A 33 2.38 -12.42 -12.34
C ALA A 33 1.08 -12.56 -13.12
N GLU A 34 0.54 -13.78 -13.22
CA GLU A 34 -0.63 -14.10 -14.06
C GLU A 34 -1.90 -13.32 -13.70
N TRP A 35 -2.07 -12.93 -12.43
CA TRP A 35 -3.24 -12.21 -11.93
C TRP A 35 -3.22 -10.70 -12.23
N VAL A 36 -2.11 -10.18 -12.79
CA VAL A 36 -1.99 -8.77 -13.19
C VAL A 36 -2.88 -8.49 -14.40
N LEU A 37 -3.49 -7.31 -14.39
CA LEU A 37 -4.20 -6.74 -15.53
C LEU A 37 -3.19 -6.05 -16.45
N GLU A 38 -3.20 -6.44 -17.74
CA GLU A 38 -2.23 -5.99 -18.75
C GLU A 38 -2.87 -5.14 -19.87
N ASP A 39 -4.19 -5.19 -20.02
CA ASP A 39 -4.90 -4.34 -20.98
C ASP A 39 -4.92 -2.88 -20.47
N GLU A 40 -4.11 -2.02 -21.09
CA GLU A 40 -4.00 -0.60 -20.71
C GLU A 40 -5.34 0.14 -20.80
N GLU A 41 -6.20 -0.16 -21.78
CA GLU A 41 -7.48 0.53 -21.92
C GLU A 41 -8.45 0.14 -20.79
N GLU A 42 -8.44 -1.13 -20.37
CA GLU A 42 -9.21 -1.57 -19.21
C GLU A 42 -8.70 -0.92 -17.92
N ILE A 43 -7.38 -0.91 -17.72
CA ILE A 43 -6.75 -0.24 -16.56
C ILE A 43 -7.12 1.24 -16.53
N PHE A 44 -7.05 1.92 -17.68
CA PHE A 44 -7.36 3.34 -17.81
C PHE A 44 -8.82 3.66 -17.49
N LYS A 45 -9.78 2.79 -17.86
CA LYS A 45 -11.19 2.97 -17.46
C LYS A 45 -11.34 2.87 -15.94
N ILE A 46 -10.71 1.88 -15.30
CA ILE A 46 -10.75 1.71 -13.85
C ILE A 46 -10.13 2.92 -13.14
N LEU A 47 -8.92 3.34 -13.54
CA LEU A 47 -8.24 4.50 -12.96
C LEU A 47 -9.02 5.80 -13.19
N LYS A 48 -9.66 5.96 -14.36
CA LYS A 48 -10.51 7.11 -14.65
C LYS A 48 -11.73 7.14 -13.75
N LYS A 49 -12.38 5.99 -13.54
CA LYS A 49 -13.50 5.88 -12.60
C LYS A 49 -13.08 6.24 -11.17
N CYS A 50 -11.92 5.79 -10.72
CA CYS A 50 -11.35 6.21 -9.43
C CYS A 50 -11.19 7.72 -9.35
N TYR A 51 -10.54 8.32 -10.36
CA TYR A 51 -10.29 9.76 -10.42
C TYR A 51 -11.58 10.60 -10.40
N ASP A 52 -12.59 10.16 -11.17
CA ASP A 52 -13.89 10.83 -11.29
C ASP A 52 -14.71 10.76 -10.00
N LEU A 53 -14.56 9.67 -9.25
CA LEU A 53 -15.15 9.51 -7.92
C LEU A 53 -14.32 10.20 -6.81
N GLY A 54 -13.22 10.87 -7.15
CA GLY A 54 -12.39 11.60 -6.20
C GLY A 54 -11.35 10.74 -5.49
N LEU A 55 -11.10 9.50 -5.90
CA LEU A 55 -9.97 8.70 -5.44
C LEU A 55 -8.71 9.09 -6.22
N ARG A 56 -8.00 10.11 -5.73
CA ARG A 56 -6.89 10.76 -6.45
C ARG A 56 -5.51 10.50 -5.88
N THR A 57 -5.41 9.57 -4.94
CA THR A 57 -4.14 9.11 -4.36
C THR A 57 -3.83 7.72 -4.89
N PHE A 58 -2.70 7.56 -5.56
CA PHE A 58 -2.28 6.33 -6.23
C PHE A 58 -0.99 5.79 -5.60
N ASP A 59 -1.01 4.53 -5.16
CA ASP A 59 0.15 3.85 -4.59
C ASP A 59 0.69 2.80 -5.57
N THR A 60 1.93 2.97 -5.99
CA THR A 60 2.68 2.04 -6.83
C THR A 60 4.03 1.71 -6.18
N ALA A 61 4.93 1.02 -6.89
CA ALA A 61 6.31 0.77 -6.50
C ALA A 61 7.15 0.50 -7.74
N ASP A 62 8.45 0.79 -7.67
CA ASP A 62 9.42 0.46 -8.71
C ASP A 62 9.35 -1.02 -9.15
N VAL A 63 9.23 -1.94 -8.20
CA VAL A 63 9.20 -3.38 -8.46
C VAL A 63 7.87 -3.89 -9.01
N TYR A 64 6.78 -3.10 -8.95
CA TYR A 64 5.47 -3.56 -9.40
C TYR A 64 5.47 -3.75 -10.91
N SER A 65 5.26 -5.00 -11.33
CA SER A 65 5.40 -5.43 -12.72
C SER A 65 6.74 -5.03 -13.34
N ASN A 66 7.84 -5.08 -12.56
CA ASN A 66 9.19 -4.71 -13.02
C ASN A 66 9.24 -3.28 -13.62
N GLY A 67 8.67 -2.30 -12.91
CA GLY A 67 8.57 -0.91 -13.33
C GLY A 67 7.37 -0.58 -14.23
N VAL A 68 6.71 -1.58 -14.81
CA VAL A 68 5.61 -1.34 -15.76
C VAL A 68 4.40 -0.66 -15.10
N SER A 69 4.15 -0.91 -13.81
CA SER A 69 3.04 -0.25 -13.10
C SER A 69 3.17 1.29 -13.08
N GLU A 70 4.38 1.81 -12.89
CA GLU A 70 4.68 3.25 -12.95
C GLU A 70 4.49 3.81 -14.37
N ILE A 71 4.92 3.06 -15.39
CA ILE A 71 4.73 3.45 -16.80
C ILE A 71 3.24 3.56 -17.14
N VAL A 72 2.45 2.56 -16.74
CA VAL A 72 1.00 2.55 -16.96
C VAL A 72 0.33 3.73 -16.26
N LEU A 73 0.72 4.03 -15.02
CA LEU A 73 0.19 5.20 -14.30
C LEU A 73 0.56 6.52 -15.00
N GLY A 74 1.80 6.67 -15.46
CA GLY A 74 2.23 7.85 -16.22
C GLY A 74 1.46 8.03 -17.54
N LYS A 75 1.23 6.93 -18.28
CA LYS A 75 0.41 6.94 -19.50
C LYS A 75 -1.05 7.31 -19.22
N PHE A 76 -1.63 6.80 -18.13
CA PHE A 76 -2.99 7.15 -17.71
C PHE A 76 -3.17 8.67 -17.53
N LEU A 77 -2.23 9.31 -16.82
CA LEU A 77 -2.28 10.76 -16.60
C LEU A 77 -2.22 11.53 -17.92
N LYS A 78 -1.34 11.13 -18.84
CA LYS A 78 -1.21 11.76 -20.17
C LYS A 78 -2.44 11.55 -21.04
N LYS A 79 -3.01 10.33 -21.06
CA LYS A 79 -4.16 9.98 -21.90
C LYS A 79 -5.39 10.84 -21.60
N TYR A 80 -5.62 11.14 -20.32
CA TYR A 80 -6.77 11.92 -19.87
C TYR A 80 -6.45 13.38 -19.54
N ASP A 81 -5.26 13.85 -19.90
CA ASP A 81 -4.78 15.21 -19.61
C ASP A 81 -5.02 15.60 -18.14
N ILE A 82 -4.69 14.69 -17.22
CA ILE A 82 -4.91 14.90 -15.78
C ILE A 82 -3.86 15.90 -15.28
N PRO A 83 -4.27 17.07 -14.75
CA PRO A 83 -3.32 18.03 -14.19
C PRO A 83 -2.57 17.42 -13.02
N ARG A 84 -1.23 17.51 -13.06
CA ARG A 84 -0.36 16.80 -12.13
C ARG A 84 -0.62 17.19 -10.66
N GLU A 85 -0.95 18.44 -10.41
CA GLU A 85 -1.27 18.99 -9.10
C GLU A 85 -2.59 18.48 -8.50
N ARG A 86 -3.42 17.77 -9.28
CA ARG A 86 -4.69 17.20 -8.82
C ARG A 86 -4.57 15.78 -8.27
N VAL A 87 -3.41 15.15 -8.37
CA VAL A 87 -3.19 13.77 -7.93
C VAL A 87 -2.02 13.67 -6.95
N VAL A 88 -2.07 12.65 -6.10
CA VAL A 88 -0.98 12.29 -5.20
C VAL A 88 -0.44 10.92 -5.61
N ILE A 89 0.85 10.83 -5.91
CA ILE A 89 1.52 9.60 -6.34
C ILE A 89 2.52 9.17 -5.27
N LEU A 90 2.30 7.98 -4.74
CA LEU A 90 3.23 7.29 -3.85
C LEU A 90 3.95 6.21 -4.66
N SER A 91 5.27 6.17 -4.58
CA SER A 91 6.05 5.02 -5.07
C SER A 91 7.03 4.54 -4.00
N LYS A 92 7.77 3.48 -4.28
CA LYS A 92 8.66 2.82 -3.34
C LYS A 92 9.98 2.43 -3.98
N CYS A 93 11.01 2.31 -3.17
CA CYS A 93 12.29 1.69 -3.53
C CYS A 93 12.72 0.68 -2.46
N PHE A 94 13.30 -0.45 -2.88
CA PHE A 94 14.04 -1.42 -2.05
C PHE A 94 14.45 -2.67 -2.85
N MET A 95 13.49 -3.25 -3.57
CA MET A 95 13.69 -4.50 -4.30
C MET A 95 14.33 -4.20 -5.65
N PRO A 96 15.12 -5.11 -6.20
CA PRO A 96 15.71 -4.89 -7.51
C PRO A 96 14.65 -4.89 -8.61
N VAL A 97 14.90 -4.04 -9.61
CA VAL A 97 14.19 -3.96 -10.89
C VAL A 97 15.21 -4.26 -11.98
N ASP A 98 14.88 -5.15 -12.91
CA ASP A 98 15.75 -5.45 -14.04
C ASP A 98 15.03 -5.20 -15.37
N PRO A 99 15.19 -4.01 -15.98
CA PRO A 99 14.54 -3.71 -17.25
C PRO A 99 15.02 -4.58 -18.42
N ARG A 100 16.13 -5.31 -18.27
CA ARG A 100 16.69 -6.19 -19.30
C ARG A 100 15.94 -7.52 -19.38
N GLU A 101 15.21 -7.89 -18.33
CA GLU A 101 14.42 -9.12 -18.25
C GLU A 101 12.92 -8.79 -18.09
N PRO A 102 12.13 -8.84 -19.19
CA PRO A 102 10.69 -8.57 -19.13
C PRO A 102 9.96 -9.51 -18.18
N GLY A 103 9.28 -8.95 -17.18
CA GLY A 103 8.57 -9.73 -16.16
C GLY A 103 9.44 -10.18 -14.98
N PHE A 104 10.70 -9.72 -14.89
CA PHE A 104 11.58 -10.00 -13.76
C PHE A 104 10.87 -9.72 -12.43
N ASN A 105 10.89 -10.70 -11.54
CA ASN A 105 10.23 -10.63 -10.26
C ASN A 105 11.19 -11.09 -9.17
N ALA A 106 11.74 -10.13 -8.42
CA ALA A 106 12.71 -10.40 -7.36
C ALA A 106 12.20 -11.39 -6.29
N LEU A 107 10.88 -11.50 -6.09
CA LEU A 107 10.27 -12.45 -5.16
C LEU A 107 10.19 -13.88 -5.74
N ARG A 108 10.44 -14.05 -7.03
CA ARG A 108 10.42 -15.34 -7.75
C ARG A 108 11.77 -15.73 -8.34
N ALA A 109 12.69 -14.77 -8.50
CA ALA A 109 14.00 -14.99 -9.08
C ALA A 109 14.82 -15.93 -8.18
N SER A 110 15.11 -17.14 -8.67
CA SER A 110 15.92 -18.13 -7.96
C SER A 110 17.42 -17.81 -8.00
N ASN A 111 17.85 -16.98 -8.95
CA ASN A 111 19.26 -16.73 -9.28
C ASN A 111 19.61 -15.24 -9.23
N LEU A 112 19.18 -14.53 -8.18
CA LEU A 112 19.70 -13.20 -7.88
C LEU A 112 21.17 -13.33 -7.51
N THR A 113 22.08 -13.12 -8.47
CA THR A 113 23.52 -13.12 -8.16
C THR A 113 23.92 -11.77 -7.58
N ASP A 114 24.75 -11.78 -6.54
CA ASP A 114 25.23 -10.53 -5.93
C ASP A 114 26.03 -9.68 -6.92
N LYS A 115 26.64 -10.28 -7.95
CA LYS A 115 27.44 -9.55 -8.94
C LYS A 115 26.61 -8.49 -9.70
N ASP A 116 25.40 -8.85 -10.11
CA ASP A 116 24.55 -7.95 -10.91
C ASP A 116 23.64 -7.08 -10.04
N PHE A 117 23.31 -7.55 -8.82
CA PHE A 117 22.32 -6.91 -7.96
C PHE A 117 22.84 -6.32 -6.64
N ALA A 118 24.16 -6.34 -6.39
CA ALA A 118 24.75 -5.84 -5.15
C ALA A 118 24.33 -4.40 -4.80
N ASN A 119 24.23 -3.53 -5.82
CA ASN A 119 23.93 -2.11 -5.64
C ASN A 119 22.57 -1.69 -6.23
N SER A 120 21.72 -2.64 -6.59
CA SER A 120 20.39 -2.38 -7.17
C SER A 120 19.26 -2.87 -6.28
N ARG A 121 19.52 -3.06 -4.98
CA ARG A 121 18.55 -3.36 -3.93
C ARG A 121 18.96 -2.73 -2.59
N GLY A 122 18.08 -2.78 -1.61
CA GLY A 122 18.32 -2.24 -0.26
C GLY A 122 18.02 -0.74 -0.17
N LEU A 123 18.72 -0.04 0.71
CA LEU A 123 18.56 1.42 0.89
C LEU A 123 19.91 2.14 0.93
N SER A 124 20.92 1.59 0.24
CA SER A 124 22.17 2.32 0.01
C SER A 124 21.88 3.65 -0.70
N ARG A 125 22.69 4.67 -0.43
CA ARG A 125 22.54 5.96 -1.11
C ARG A 125 22.51 5.82 -2.63
N LYS A 126 23.37 4.98 -3.18
CA LYS A 126 23.43 4.69 -4.62
C LYS A 126 22.08 4.18 -5.12
N HIS A 127 21.54 3.13 -4.50
CA HIS A 127 20.31 2.53 -4.97
C HIS A 127 19.10 3.47 -4.80
N ILE A 128 19.00 4.21 -3.70
CA ILE A 128 17.91 5.20 -3.49
C ILE A 128 17.89 6.21 -4.64
N PHE A 129 19.04 6.81 -4.97
CA PHE A 129 19.12 7.79 -6.05
C PHE A 129 18.78 7.17 -7.41
N ASP A 130 19.35 6.02 -7.73
CA ASP A 130 19.12 5.33 -9.00
C ASP A 130 17.64 4.93 -9.16
N ALA A 131 17.04 4.38 -8.10
CA ALA A 131 15.64 3.93 -8.09
C ALA A 131 14.67 5.09 -8.27
N VAL A 132 14.87 6.20 -7.54
CA VAL A 132 13.98 7.35 -7.61
C VAL A 132 14.04 8.03 -8.97
N ASN A 133 15.25 8.22 -9.52
CA ASN A 133 15.42 8.78 -10.86
C ASN A 133 14.70 7.92 -11.91
N ALA A 134 14.86 6.59 -11.82
CA ALA A 134 14.18 5.67 -12.74
C ALA A 134 12.65 5.68 -12.56
N SER A 135 12.14 5.82 -11.34
CA SER A 135 10.70 5.98 -11.08
C SER A 135 10.15 7.28 -11.67
N VAL A 136 10.86 8.39 -11.50
CA VAL A 136 10.47 9.69 -12.09
C VAL A 136 10.45 9.61 -13.62
N GLU A 137 11.43 8.94 -14.23
CA GLU A 137 11.46 8.69 -15.67
C GLU A 137 10.26 7.85 -16.14
N ARG A 138 10.00 6.72 -15.49
CA ARG A 138 8.88 5.82 -15.84
C ARG A 138 7.51 6.48 -15.70
N LEU A 139 7.31 7.26 -14.63
CA LEU A 139 6.09 8.05 -14.43
C LEU A 139 5.99 9.23 -15.39
N GLY A 140 7.14 9.76 -15.85
CA GLY A 140 7.24 11.01 -16.58
C GLY A 140 6.94 12.26 -15.73
N THR A 141 7.03 12.15 -14.39
CA THR A 141 6.79 13.23 -13.43
C THR A 141 7.39 12.89 -12.05
N TYR A 142 7.51 13.90 -11.18
CA TYR A 142 7.93 13.75 -9.77
C TYR A 142 6.98 12.87 -8.93
N LEU A 143 7.48 12.35 -7.80
CA LEU A 143 6.72 11.62 -6.77
C LEU A 143 6.19 12.59 -5.71
N ASP A 144 4.98 12.38 -5.18
CA ASP A 144 4.57 13.14 -3.99
C ASP A 144 5.16 12.53 -2.71
N VAL A 145 5.12 11.20 -2.59
CA VAL A 145 5.72 10.49 -1.45
C VAL A 145 6.59 9.34 -1.94
N LEU A 146 7.87 9.36 -1.58
CA LEU A 146 8.77 8.23 -1.72
C LEU A 146 8.72 7.38 -0.47
N GLN A 147 8.33 6.11 -0.59
CA GLN A 147 8.34 5.18 0.51
C GLN A 147 9.58 4.29 0.47
N ILE A 148 10.23 4.07 1.61
CA ILE A 148 11.12 2.91 1.73
C ILE A 148 10.25 1.65 1.80
N HIS A 149 10.42 0.73 0.85
CA HIS A 149 9.52 -0.42 0.74
C HIS A 149 9.74 -1.42 1.90
N ARG A 150 10.97 -1.50 2.40
CA ARG A 150 11.39 -2.24 3.60
C ARG A 150 12.55 -1.49 4.25
N LEU A 151 12.80 -1.74 5.52
CA LEU A 151 14.06 -1.30 6.13
C LEU A 151 15.22 -2.21 5.69
N ASP A 152 16.28 -1.59 5.17
CA ASP A 152 17.56 -2.25 4.94
C ASP A 152 18.36 -2.31 6.24
N GLN A 153 18.65 -3.52 6.70
CA GLN A 153 19.39 -3.77 7.94
C GLN A 153 20.92 -3.69 7.75
N THR A 154 21.38 -3.60 6.50
CA THR A 154 22.82 -3.62 6.15
C THR A 154 23.38 -2.24 5.87
N THR A 155 22.54 -1.29 5.42
CA THR A 155 22.93 0.10 5.22
C THR A 155 22.81 0.90 6.52
N PRO A 156 23.80 1.73 6.91
CA PRO A 156 23.68 2.57 8.09
C PRO A 156 22.44 3.47 8.04
N LYS A 157 21.61 3.47 9.10
CA LYS A 157 20.36 4.25 9.17
C LYS A 157 20.56 5.75 8.91
N LYS A 158 21.69 6.31 9.36
CA LYS A 158 22.05 7.72 9.08
C LYS A 158 22.31 7.97 7.59
N GLU A 159 22.91 7.02 6.87
CA GLU A 159 23.08 7.12 5.41
C GLU A 159 21.72 7.05 4.71
N ILE A 160 20.85 6.11 5.10
CA ILE A 160 19.49 5.98 4.56
C ILE A 160 18.75 7.31 4.70
N MET A 161 18.69 7.87 5.92
CA MET A 161 17.98 9.13 6.18
C MET A 161 18.60 10.31 5.45
N ARG A 162 19.94 10.36 5.33
CA ARG A 162 20.59 11.43 4.56
C ARG A 162 20.28 11.34 3.07
N ALA A 163 20.28 10.14 2.51
CA ALA A 163 19.96 9.92 1.10
C ALA A 163 18.50 10.31 0.79
N LEU A 164 17.56 9.90 1.65
CA LEU A 164 16.15 10.28 1.54
C LEU A 164 15.96 11.81 1.64
N ASN A 165 16.64 12.47 2.58
CA ASN A 165 16.61 13.92 2.70
C ASN A 165 17.08 14.61 1.42
N ASP A 166 18.23 14.21 0.89
CA ASP A 166 18.80 14.83 -0.31
C ASP A 166 17.90 14.63 -1.54
N VAL A 167 17.14 13.52 -1.62
CA VAL A 167 16.16 13.28 -2.70
C VAL A 167 14.96 14.24 -2.60
N VAL A 168 14.51 14.56 -1.37
CA VAL A 168 13.49 15.60 -1.14
C VAL A 168 14.03 16.97 -1.53
N ASP A 169 15.23 17.33 -1.10
CA ASP A 169 15.83 18.65 -1.37
C ASP A 169 16.12 18.87 -2.87
N GLN A 170 16.35 17.80 -3.63
CA GLN A 170 16.44 17.85 -5.10
C GLN A 170 15.08 17.99 -5.81
N GLY A 171 13.98 17.89 -5.07
CA GLY A 171 12.63 18.02 -5.62
C GLY A 171 12.15 16.80 -6.45
N LEU A 172 12.83 15.66 -6.34
CA LEU A 172 12.40 14.41 -6.99
C LEU A 172 11.17 13.80 -6.29
N THR A 173 11.07 14.01 -4.98
CA THR A 173 9.88 13.73 -4.17
C THR A 173 9.50 14.97 -3.34
N ARG A 174 8.28 15.05 -2.83
CA ARG A 174 7.86 16.12 -1.90
C ARG A 174 7.95 15.69 -0.44
N TYR A 175 7.67 14.42 -0.18
CA TYR A 175 7.66 13.82 1.14
C TYR A 175 8.29 12.44 1.12
N ILE A 176 8.58 11.90 2.30
CA ILE A 176 8.99 10.52 2.49
C ILE A 176 8.01 9.76 3.38
N GLY A 177 7.88 8.46 3.10
CA GLY A 177 7.12 7.49 3.89
C GLY A 177 7.92 6.21 4.11
N ALA A 178 7.37 5.30 4.90
CA ALA A 178 7.98 4.02 5.20
C ALA A 178 6.97 2.89 5.04
N SER A 179 7.45 1.67 4.83
CA SER A 179 6.64 0.46 4.83
C SER A 179 7.38 -0.67 5.55
N SER A 180 6.65 -1.35 6.45
CA SER A 180 7.06 -2.58 7.15
C SER A 180 8.45 -2.53 7.80
N MET A 181 8.46 -2.27 9.11
CA MET A 181 9.61 -2.43 10.00
C MET A 181 9.12 -2.47 11.44
N LYS A 182 10.01 -2.73 12.40
CA LYS A 182 9.65 -2.66 13.82
C LYS A 182 9.41 -1.21 14.24
N ALA A 183 8.54 -1.01 15.23
CA ALA A 183 8.26 0.33 15.78
C ALA A 183 9.53 1.00 16.33
N THR A 184 10.42 0.23 16.97
CA THR A 184 11.71 0.71 17.47
C THR A 184 12.63 1.21 16.37
N GLU A 185 12.66 0.53 15.23
CA GLU A 185 13.46 0.92 14.07
C GLU A 185 12.91 2.19 13.42
N PHE A 186 11.59 2.30 13.32
CA PHE A 186 10.95 3.49 12.79
C PHE A 186 11.18 4.71 13.71
N ALA A 187 11.06 4.53 15.02
CA ALA A 187 11.35 5.56 16.00
C ALA A 187 12.80 6.05 15.91
N GLU A 188 13.75 5.14 15.73
CA GLU A 188 15.17 5.48 15.53
C GLU A 188 15.38 6.32 14.27
N LEU A 189 14.72 5.99 13.16
CA LEU A 189 14.82 6.78 11.92
C LEU A 189 14.19 8.18 12.07
N GLN A 190 13.03 8.29 12.72
CA GLN A 190 12.39 9.58 13.03
C GLN A 190 13.31 10.45 13.89
N PHE A 191 13.94 9.86 14.91
CA PHE A 191 14.91 10.53 15.77
C PHE A 191 16.15 10.99 15.00
N ILE A 192 16.70 10.15 14.11
CA ILE A 192 17.84 10.52 13.26
C ILE A 192 17.48 11.73 12.40
N ALA A 193 16.31 11.74 11.78
CA ALA A 193 15.87 12.90 10.99
C ALA A 193 15.77 14.16 11.85
N GLU A 194 15.06 14.08 12.97
CA GLU A 194 14.88 15.22 13.90
C GLU A 194 16.21 15.77 14.40
N HIS A 195 17.10 14.91 14.87
CA HIS A 195 18.40 15.30 15.41
C HIS A 195 19.30 16.01 14.39
N ASN A 196 19.17 15.67 13.09
CA ASN A 196 19.98 16.27 12.02
C ASN A 196 19.24 17.38 11.26
N GLY A 197 18.02 17.73 11.66
CA GLY A 197 17.19 18.72 10.95
C GLY A 197 16.76 18.26 9.54
N TRP A 198 16.61 16.97 9.32
CA TRP A 198 16.19 16.38 8.05
C TRP A 198 14.68 16.12 8.02
N HIS A 199 14.15 15.90 6.83
CA HIS A 199 12.74 15.55 6.63
C HIS A 199 12.39 14.24 7.36
N LYS A 200 11.29 14.26 8.14
CA LYS A 200 10.71 13.10 8.82
C LYS A 200 9.73 12.35 7.90
N PHE A 201 9.47 11.09 8.22
CA PHE A 201 8.43 10.31 7.54
C PHE A 201 7.04 10.81 7.90
N ILE A 202 6.20 11.05 6.89
CA ILE A 202 4.80 11.50 7.08
C ILE A 202 3.79 10.34 7.03
N SER A 203 4.23 9.15 6.59
CA SER A 203 3.35 7.99 6.44
C SER A 203 4.04 6.66 6.74
N MET A 204 3.27 5.70 7.25
CA MET A 204 3.65 4.30 7.42
C MET A 204 2.63 3.40 6.69
N GLN A 205 3.13 2.54 5.79
CA GLN A 205 2.38 1.56 5.03
C GLN A 205 2.53 0.16 5.66
N ASN A 206 1.67 -0.13 6.63
CA ASN A 206 1.64 -1.37 7.41
C ASN A 206 0.84 -2.49 6.72
N TYR A 207 1.04 -3.74 7.15
CA TYR A 207 0.07 -4.81 6.86
C TYR A 207 -0.97 -4.86 7.97
N TYR A 208 -2.22 -4.54 7.67
CA TYR A 208 -3.27 -4.43 8.70
C TYR A 208 -4.66 -4.72 8.14
N ASN A 209 -5.39 -5.60 8.81
CA ASN A 209 -6.76 -5.99 8.49
C ASN A 209 -7.37 -6.77 9.66
N LEU A 210 -8.66 -7.12 9.58
CA LEU A 210 -9.38 -7.80 10.66
C LEU A 210 -8.73 -9.13 11.12
N ILE A 211 -8.03 -9.83 10.23
CA ILE A 211 -7.34 -11.08 10.55
C ILE A 211 -5.83 -10.92 10.72
N TYR A 212 -5.31 -9.69 10.77
CA TYR A 212 -3.93 -9.39 11.09
C TYR A 212 -3.80 -8.01 11.73
N ARG A 213 -3.58 -7.98 13.05
CA ARG A 213 -3.66 -6.78 13.89
C ARG A 213 -2.42 -6.54 14.74
N GLU A 214 -1.29 -7.15 14.38
CA GLU A 214 -0.05 -7.07 15.17
C GLU A 214 0.50 -5.63 15.28
N GLU A 215 0.21 -4.80 14.28
CA GLU A 215 0.60 -3.39 14.24
C GLU A 215 -0.08 -2.55 15.34
N GLU A 216 -1.17 -3.03 15.95
CA GLU A 216 -1.86 -2.36 17.07
C GLU A 216 -1.03 -2.35 18.35
N ARG A 217 -0.02 -3.22 18.49
CA ARG A 217 0.78 -3.33 19.72
C ARG A 217 1.69 -2.12 19.93
N GLU A 218 2.37 -1.67 18.88
CA GLU A 218 3.44 -0.67 19.00
C GLU A 218 3.44 0.36 17.86
N MET A 219 3.40 -0.08 16.60
CA MET A 219 3.58 0.81 15.45
C MET A 219 2.41 1.78 15.25
N ILE A 220 1.16 1.30 15.31
CA ILE A 220 -0.03 2.15 15.20
C ILE A 220 -0.09 3.15 16.37
N PRO A 221 0.08 2.74 17.65
CA PRO A 221 0.21 3.68 18.76
C PRO A 221 1.30 4.73 18.56
N PHE A 222 2.50 4.31 18.11
CA PHE A 222 3.60 5.23 17.82
C PHE A 222 3.22 6.26 16.75
N CYS A 223 2.63 5.83 15.63
CA CYS A 223 2.21 6.72 14.55
C CYS A 223 1.12 7.72 14.98
N LYS A 224 0.27 7.34 15.94
CA LYS A 224 -0.82 8.19 16.47
C LYS A 224 -0.40 9.11 17.59
N SER A 225 0.76 8.90 18.21
CA SER A 225 1.23 9.71 19.32
C SER A 225 1.48 11.15 18.87
N ASN A 226 0.87 12.11 19.55
CA ASN A 226 0.94 13.54 19.19
C ASN A 226 2.30 14.18 19.53
N ASP A 227 3.18 13.48 20.26
CA ASP A 227 4.37 14.10 20.88
C ASP A 227 5.66 14.03 20.03
N LEU A 228 5.72 13.20 18.97
CA LEU A 228 6.93 12.97 18.15
C LEU A 228 6.75 13.29 16.65
N SER A 229 5.61 13.85 16.29
CA SER A 229 4.97 13.99 14.98
C SER A 229 4.02 12.87 14.60
N LYS A 230 2.81 13.27 14.20
CA LYS A 230 1.74 12.35 13.79
C LYS A 230 2.07 11.77 12.41
N VAL A 231 2.10 10.45 12.30
CA VAL A 231 2.38 9.74 11.05
C VAL A 231 1.09 9.15 10.50
N GLY A 232 0.81 9.38 9.21
CA GLY A 232 -0.37 8.84 8.54
C GLY A 232 -0.26 7.33 8.35
N ILE A 233 -1.33 6.59 8.60
CA ILE A 233 -1.33 5.12 8.52
C ILE A 233 -2.07 4.71 7.24
N ILE A 234 -1.35 4.12 6.30
CA ILE A 234 -1.83 3.78 4.95
C ILE A 234 -1.72 2.28 4.67
N PRO A 235 -2.49 1.43 5.38
CA PRO A 235 -2.24 0.00 5.39
C PRO A 235 -2.55 -0.65 4.05
N TRP A 236 -1.73 -1.61 3.65
CA TRP A 236 -1.98 -2.44 2.48
C TRP A 236 -2.76 -3.71 2.85
N SER A 237 -3.50 -4.24 1.87
CA SER A 237 -4.32 -5.44 2.01
C SER A 237 -5.37 -5.38 3.15
N PRO A 238 -6.24 -4.35 3.17
CA PRO A 238 -7.32 -4.22 4.16
C PRO A 238 -8.32 -5.40 4.13
N ILE A 239 -8.42 -6.08 2.98
CA ILE A 239 -9.29 -7.25 2.75
C ILE A 239 -8.52 -8.58 2.73
N ALA A 240 -7.31 -8.62 3.31
CA ALA A 240 -6.43 -9.80 3.33
C ALA A 240 -6.32 -10.48 1.96
N ARG A 241 -5.97 -9.70 0.93
CA ARG A 241 -5.79 -10.14 -0.47
C ARG A 241 -7.02 -10.84 -1.07
N GLY A 242 -8.21 -10.50 -0.57
CA GLY A 242 -9.48 -11.03 -1.04
C GLY A 242 -10.09 -12.11 -0.14
N VAL A 243 -9.39 -12.54 0.92
CA VAL A 243 -9.93 -13.52 1.87
C VAL A 243 -11.17 -12.99 2.59
N LEU A 244 -11.16 -11.71 2.97
CA LEU A 244 -12.25 -11.08 3.73
C LEU A 244 -13.44 -10.65 2.86
N THR A 245 -13.48 -11.02 1.58
CA THR A 245 -14.53 -10.57 0.65
C THR A 245 -15.56 -11.66 0.32
N ARG A 246 -15.53 -12.79 1.01
CA ARG A 246 -16.37 -13.96 0.70
C ARG A 246 -16.53 -14.88 1.92
N PRO A 247 -17.59 -15.71 1.95
CA PRO A 247 -17.76 -16.73 2.98
C PRO A 247 -16.61 -17.74 3.01
N VAL A 248 -16.40 -18.34 4.18
CA VAL A 248 -15.38 -19.38 4.39
C VAL A 248 -15.57 -20.53 3.38
N GLY A 249 -14.45 -21.01 2.81
CA GLY A 249 -14.44 -22.11 1.84
C GLY A 249 -14.78 -21.73 0.40
N LYS A 250 -15.16 -20.47 0.13
CA LYS A 250 -15.31 -19.97 -1.25
C LYS A 250 -13.96 -19.51 -1.79
N VAL A 251 -13.63 -19.95 -3.02
CA VAL A 251 -12.40 -19.56 -3.73
C VAL A 251 -12.69 -18.39 -4.67
N SER A 252 -11.69 -17.56 -4.95
CA SER A 252 -11.86 -16.47 -5.91
C SER A 252 -11.97 -17.02 -7.32
N GLU A 253 -12.75 -16.35 -8.17
CA GLU A 253 -12.71 -16.58 -9.62
C GLU A 253 -11.38 -16.11 -10.24
N ASN A 254 -10.64 -15.22 -9.56
CA ASN A 254 -9.32 -14.82 -10.02
C ASN A 254 -8.24 -15.79 -9.53
N LYS A 255 -7.28 -16.14 -10.40
CA LYS A 255 -6.16 -17.04 -10.10
C LYS A 255 -5.17 -16.48 -9.06
N ARG A 256 -5.46 -15.35 -8.39
CA ARG A 256 -4.53 -14.70 -7.46
C ARG A 256 -4.30 -15.57 -6.23
N GLN A 257 -5.33 -16.24 -5.70
CA GLN A 257 -5.17 -17.12 -4.55
C GLN A 257 -4.19 -18.28 -4.84
N GLU A 258 -4.17 -18.78 -6.09
CA GLU A 258 -3.32 -19.90 -6.51
C GLU A 258 -1.90 -19.47 -6.92
N SER A 259 -1.79 -18.37 -7.68
CA SER A 259 -0.52 -17.98 -8.32
C SER A 259 0.33 -17.02 -7.49
N ASP A 260 -0.19 -16.53 -6.36
CA ASP A 260 0.47 -15.51 -5.56
C ASP A 260 1.20 -16.10 -4.35
N LYS A 261 2.52 -16.27 -4.48
CA LYS A 261 3.37 -16.79 -3.41
C LYS A 261 3.31 -15.97 -2.11
N THR A 262 2.95 -14.70 -2.19
CA THR A 262 2.76 -13.86 -0.99
C THR A 262 1.59 -14.35 -0.15
N PHE A 263 0.58 -14.96 -0.77
CA PHE A 263 -0.61 -15.46 -0.09
C PHE A 263 -0.23 -16.51 0.98
N ALA A 264 0.57 -17.51 0.58
CA ALA A 264 1.08 -18.54 1.50
C ALA A 264 2.06 -17.97 2.55
N ARG A 265 2.95 -17.05 2.15
CA ARG A 265 3.87 -16.38 3.10
C ARG A 265 3.13 -15.66 4.24
N LEU A 266 1.94 -15.14 3.96
CA LEU A 266 1.10 -14.46 4.95
C LEU A 266 0.18 -15.41 5.73
N GLY A 267 0.26 -16.72 5.49
CA GLY A 267 -0.58 -17.74 6.12
C GLY A 267 -2.06 -17.66 5.73
N LEU A 268 -2.38 -17.02 4.59
CA LEU A 268 -3.76 -16.84 4.15
C LEU A 268 -4.36 -18.12 3.53
N ASP A 269 -3.52 -19.09 3.21
CA ASP A 269 -3.87 -20.45 2.77
C ASP A 269 -4.16 -21.40 3.95
N ASN A 270 -3.83 -21.01 5.18
CA ASN A 270 -4.07 -21.79 6.39
C ASN A 270 -4.78 -20.95 7.47
N LEU A 271 -6.06 -20.65 7.22
CA LEU A 271 -6.90 -19.85 8.12
C LEU A 271 -7.18 -20.62 9.43
N THR A 272 -6.90 -19.97 10.56
CA THR A 272 -7.25 -20.47 11.89
C THR A 272 -8.76 -20.44 12.12
N ASP A 273 -9.25 -21.12 13.15
CA ASP A 273 -10.68 -21.05 13.49
C ASP A 273 -11.12 -19.64 13.92
N ALA A 274 -10.21 -18.87 14.52
CA ALA A 274 -10.43 -17.45 14.80
C ALA A 274 -10.60 -16.64 13.50
N ASP A 275 -9.77 -16.89 12.49
CA ASP A 275 -9.89 -16.21 11.19
C ASP A 275 -11.21 -16.54 10.49
N LYS A 276 -11.61 -17.82 10.52
CA LYS A 276 -12.89 -18.26 9.94
C LYS A 276 -14.07 -17.62 10.66
N GLU A 277 -14.02 -17.54 11.99
CA GLU A 277 -15.06 -16.87 12.76
C GLU A 277 -15.15 -15.39 12.42
N ILE A 278 -14.02 -14.68 12.31
CA ILE A 278 -13.99 -13.28 11.87
C ILE A 278 -14.63 -13.11 10.48
N ILE A 279 -14.34 -14.02 9.53
CA ILE A 279 -14.96 -14.00 8.19
C ILE A 279 -16.48 -14.16 8.29
N ASN A 280 -16.97 -15.09 9.10
CA ASN A 280 -18.41 -15.29 9.33
C ASN A 280 -19.06 -14.05 9.94
N ARG A 281 -18.38 -13.39 10.89
CA ARG A 281 -18.87 -12.15 11.51
C ARG A 281 -18.93 -10.99 10.50
N ILE A 282 -17.93 -10.85 9.64
CA ILE A 282 -17.96 -9.88 8.53
C ILE A 282 -19.15 -10.17 7.61
N GLU A 283 -19.40 -11.44 7.25
CA GLU A 283 -20.53 -11.82 6.41
C GLU A 283 -21.86 -11.42 7.05
N LYS A 284 -22.02 -11.64 8.36
CA LYS A 284 -23.21 -11.24 9.09
C LYS A 284 -23.41 -9.72 9.06
N VAL A 285 -22.38 -8.95 9.46
CA VAL A 285 -22.47 -7.48 9.49
C VAL A 285 -22.72 -6.91 8.10
N ALA A 286 -22.11 -7.51 7.06
CA ALA A 286 -22.36 -7.13 5.67
C ALA A 286 -23.83 -7.31 5.27
N LYS A 287 -24.47 -8.41 5.68
CA LYS A 287 -25.92 -8.61 5.45
C LYS A 287 -26.75 -7.59 6.22
N ASP A 288 -26.40 -7.31 7.47
CA ASP A 288 -27.13 -6.38 8.34
C ASP A 288 -27.07 -4.93 7.78
N HIS A 289 -25.96 -4.54 7.16
CA HIS A 289 -25.79 -3.24 6.47
C HIS A 289 -26.26 -3.22 5.01
N ASN A 290 -26.66 -4.37 4.44
CA ASN A 290 -26.90 -4.54 3.00
C ASN A 290 -25.70 -4.08 2.13
N GLU A 291 -24.50 -4.41 2.59
CA GLU A 291 -23.23 -4.06 1.94
C GLU A 291 -22.41 -5.30 1.59
N SER A 292 -21.34 -5.12 0.81
CA SER A 292 -20.41 -6.21 0.51
C SER A 292 -19.47 -6.47 1.71
N MET A 293 -19.00 -7.71 1.85
CA MET A 293 -17.98 -8.04 2.87
C MET A 293 -16.70 -7.20 2.69
N ALA A 294 -16.35 -6.85 1.44
CA ALA A 294 -15.22 -5.99 1.13
C ALA A 294 -15.41 -4.56 1.67
N VAL A 295 -16.64 -4.03 1.56
CA VAL A 295 -17.03 -2.74 2.11
C VAL A 295 -16.90 -2.75 3.64
N ILE A 296 -17.48 -3.73 4.34
CA ILE A 296 -17.40 -3.82 5.81
C ILE A 296 -15.96 -3.96 6.31
N ALA A 297 -15.19 -4.89 5.73
CA ALA A 297 -13.80 -5.09 6.15
C ALA A 297 -12.94 -3.84 5.92
N THR A 298 -13.19 -3.07 4.84
CA THR A 298 -12.47 -1.83 4.56
C THR A 298 -12.94 -0.68 5.46
N ALA A 299 -14.25 -0.56 5.70
CA ALA A 299 -14.84 0.43 6.60
C ALA A 299 -14.30 0.28 8.04
N TRP A 300 -14.12 -0.95 8.50
CA TRP A 300 -13.45 -1.23 9.77
C TRP A 300 -12.04 -0.62 9.79
N VAL A 301 -11.22 -0.84 8.76
CA VAL A 301 -9.86 -0.27 8.70
C VAL A 301 -9.88 1.26 8.68
N ILE A 302 -10.78 1.89 7.90
CA ILE A 302 -10.93 3.35 7.86
C ILE A 302 -11.25 3.89 9.26
N SER A 303 -12.16 3.24 9.97
CA SER A 303 -12.60 3.65 11.30
C SER A 303 -11.51 3.56 12.36
N LYS A 304 -10.45 2.77 12.13
CA LYS A 304 -9.23 2.79 12.97
C LYS A 304 -8.38 4.05 12.73
N GLY A 305 -8.82 5.00 11.91
CA GLY A 305 -8.12 6.24 11.58
C GLY A 305 -7.07 6.07 10.48
N CYS A 306 -7.25 5.08 9.62
CA CYS A 306 -6.33 4.72 8.54
C CYS A 306 -6.87 5.15 7.16
N ASN A 307 -5.97 5.29 6.20
CA ASN A 307 -6.29 5.50 4.78
C ASN A 307 -5.87 4.25 3.97
N PRO A 308 -6.67 3.17 3.94
CA PRO A 308 -6.24 1.90 3.38
C PRO A 308 -6.01 1.92 1.87
N ILE A 309 -5.02 1.14 1.43
CA ILE A 309 -4.69 0.92 0.01
C ILE A 309 -5.53 -0.23 -0.52
N VAL A 310 -6.40 0.07 -1.48
CA VAL A 310 -7.34 -0.88 -2.09
C VAL A 310 -6.90 -1.26 -3.50
N GLY A 311 -6.80 -2.56 -3.76
CA GLY A 311 -6.50 -3.08 -5.09
C GLY A 311 -7.77 -3.27 -5.90
N LEU A 312 -7.87 -2.58 -7.04
CA LEU A 312 -9.06 -2.57 -7.89
C LEU A 312 -8.72 -3.17 -9.26
N ASN A 313 -9.65 -3.93 -9.83
CA ASN A 313 -9.44 -4.57 -11.14
C ASN A 313 -10.72 -4.60 -11.99
N SER A 314 -11.73 -3.81 -11.62
CA SER A 314 -12.93 -3.56 -12.42
C SER A 314 -13.64 -2.31 -11.91
N GLU A 315 -14.38 -1.61 -12.78
CA GLU A 315 -15.14 -0.41 -12.41
C GLU A 315 -16.19 -0.71 -11.33
N LYS A 316 -16.85 -1.88 -11.42
CA LYS A 316 -17.80 -2.35 -10.40
C LYS A 316 -17.18 -2.42 -9.01
N ARG A 317 -15.91 -2.83 -8.89
CA ARG A 317 -15.22 -2.85 -7.59
C ARG A 317 -14.88 -1.46 -7.08
N VAL A 318 -14.65 -0.49 -7.97
CA VAL A 318 -14.49 0.93 -7.58
C VAL A 318 -15.80 1.44 -6.97
N GLU A 319 -16.92 1.19 -7.65
CA GLU A 319 -18.27 1.59 -7.21
C GLU A 319 -18.70 0.88 -5.93
N ASP A 320 -18.23 -0.36 -5.73
CA ASP A 320 -18.43 -1.12 -4.50
C ASP A 320 -17.66 -0.51 -3.33
N ILE A 321 -16.32 -0.44 -3.46
CA ILE A 321 -15.45 -0.14 -2.33
C ILE A 321 -15.60 1.28 -1.81
N ILE A 322 -16.03 2.23 -2.67
CA ILE A 322 -16.19 3.62 -2.25
C ILE A 322 -17.25 3.77 -1.15
N ARG A 323 -18.23 2.85 -1.07
CA ARG A 323 -19.23 2.85 0.01
C ARG A 323 -18.64 2.55 1.39
N ALA A 324 -17.45 1.97 1.46
CA ALA A 324 -16.71 1.82 2.73
C ALA A 324 -16.45 3.16 3.41
N THR A 325 -16.44 4.27 2.67
CA THR A 325 -16.23 5.63 3.21
C THR A 325 -17.48 6.21 3.87
N THR A 326 -18.64 5.58 3.69
CA THR A 326 -19.92 6.04 4.23
C THR A 326 -20.52 5.09 5.27
N VAL A 327 -19.94 3.90 5.44
CA VAL A 327 -20.37 2.93 6.46
C VAL A 327 -19.82 3.35 7.81
N GLU A 328 -20.71 3.53 8.77
CA GLU A 328 -20.38 3.76 10.17
C GLU A 328 -20.69 2.48 10.97
N LEU A 329 -19.67 1.87 11.54
CA LEU A 329 -19.82 0.70 12.41
C LEU A 329 -20.04 1.17 13.85
N SER A 330 -21.00 0.57 14.54
CA SER A 330 -21.25 0.80 15.96
C SER A 330 -20.15 0.19 16.85
N GLU A 331 -20.04 0.66 18.10
CA GLU A 331 -19.09 0.10 19.07
C GLU A 331 -19.30 -1.41 19.30
N ASP A 332 -20.56 -1.85 19.31
CA ASP A 332 -20.91 -3.28 19.44
C ASP A 332 -20.45 -4.07 18.21
N GLU A 333 -20.59 -3.52 17.01
CA GLU A 333 -20.08 -4.16 15.79
C GLU A 333 -18.55 -4.22 15.76
N PHE A 334 -17.85 -3.17 16.22
CA PHE A 334 -16.40 -3.21 16.40
C PHE A 334 -16.00 -4.36 17.32
N LYS A 335 -16.58 -4.39 18.52
CA LYS A 335 -16.29 -5.43 19.50
C LYS A 335 -16.63 -6.81 18.95
N TYR A 336 -17.76 -6.96 18.27
CA TYR A 336 -18.17 -8.21 17.64
C TYR A 336 -17.18 -8.67 16.56
N LEU A 337 -16.74 -7.79 15.66
CA LEU A 337 -15.76 -8.16 14.63
C LEU A 337 -14.39 -8.50 15.21
N GLU A 338 -13.99 -7.84 16.30
CA GLU A 338 -12.66 -7.92 16.89
C GLU A 338 -12.47 -9.03 17.92
N GLU A 339 -13.52 -9.41 18.65
CA GLU A 339 -13.47 -10.34 19.79
C GLU A 339 -12.80 -11.70 19.48
N PRO A 340 -13.02 -12.36 18.33
CA PRO A 340 -12.41 -13.66 18.07
C PRO A 340 -10.90 -13.59 17.78
N TYR A 341 -10.34 -12.39 17.58
CA TYR A 341 -8.95 -12.23 17.15
C TYR A 341 -7.97 -12.89 18.11
N LYS A 342 -7.04 -13.66 17.55
CA LYS A 342 -5.92 -14.24 18.28
C LYS A 342 -4.60 -13.66 17.75
N PRO A 343 -3.64 -13.36 18.63
CA PRO A 343 -2.31 -12.92 18.24
C PRO A 343 -1.66 -13.83 17.19
N LYS A 344 -1.02 -13.21 16.20
CA LYS A 344 -0.27 -13.88 15.13
C LYS A 344 1.23 -13.61 15.29
N ASN A 345 2.02 -14.41 14.59
CA ASN A 345 3.43 -14.10 14.44
C ASN A 345 3.58 -12.82 13.62
N ALA A 346 4.38 -11.87 14.14
CA ALA A 346 4.71 -10.67 13.41
C ALA A 346 5.41 -11.06 12.10
N LEU A 347 5.02 -10.41 11.00
CA LEU A 347 5.66 -10.63 9.71
C LEU A 347 6.97 -9.88 9.73
N SER A 348 8.07 -10.60 9.53
CA SER A 348 9.41 -10.03 9.40
C SER A 348 9.70 -9.51 7.99
#